data_AF-A0A7S2CL53-F1
#
_entry.id   AF-A0A7S2CL53-F1
#
_cell.length_a   1.000
_cell.length_b   1.000
_cell.length_c   1.000
_cell.angle_alpha   90.00
_cell.angle_beta   90.00
_cell.angle_gamma   90.00
#
_symmetry.space_group_name_H-M   'P 1'
#
loop_
_entity.id
_entity.type
_entity.pdbx_description
1 polymer ?
#
loop_
_entity_poly.entity_id
_entity_poly.type
_entity_poly.pdbx_seq_one_letter_code
_entity_poly.pdbx_strand_id
1 'polypeptide(L)'
;AAAAAAAAGGDEEPTDAHLVDYTYLCFDYHKAMLSGLALLGESLDSPEADALVIGLGGGALCMTLAHFFPSLNIDVCELDPNVLAVAESWFGFAQGEHLQVQIGDGLLYLDPPPRQYSFIVVDVDAKDTAVGMSCPPEAFVAPAFLGKLKAALRPGGMALFNVAARSQALYEKACSALRTEFDQGALYTLRPSDDDVNRVVCATPEAVGAAQHEPAELKRCISAWLDRTPMQTHDPLGLLEMASQLVVASGR
;
A
#
# COMPACT_ATOMS: atom_id res chain seq x y z
N ALA A 1 3.50 -65.09 -7.48
CA ALA A 1 4.37 -64.27 -8.34
C ALA A 1 3.77 -62.88 -8.34
N ALA A 2 4.30 -62.01 -7.47
CA ALA A 2 3.75 -60.68 -7.18
C ALA A 2 4.73 -59.60 -7.67
N ALA A 3 4.14 -58.48 -8.04
CA ALA A 3 4.74 -57.28 -8.58
C ALA A 3 5.68 -56.57 -7.60
N ALA A 4 6.67 -55.85 -8.15
CA ALA A 4 6.95 -54.43 -7.87
C ALA A 4 8.26 -54.06 -8.59
N ALA A 5 8.15 -53.30 -9.69
CA ALA A 5 9.29 -52.66 -10.32
C ALA A 5 9.51 -51.29 -9.65
N ALA A 6 10.64 -51.17 -8.97
CA ALA A 6 11.17 -49.92 -8.48
C ALA A 6 11.59 -49.03 -9.67
N ALA A 7 11.17 -47.78 -9.64
CA ALA A 7 11.83 -46.70 -10.38
C ALA A 7 12.17 -45.61 -9.37
N ALA A 8 13.46 -45.48 -9.11
CA ALA A 8 14.06 -44.44 -8.30
C ALA A 8 13.82 -43.08 -8.97
N GLY A 9 13.11 -42.19 -8.30
CA GLY A 9 13.18 -40.74 -8.51
C GLY A 9 13.87 -40.16 -7.30
N GLY A 10 15.01 -39.51 -7.50
CA GLY A 10 15.84 -38.98 -6.43
C GLY A 10 15.11 -37.92 -5.61
N ASP A 11 15.34 -37.98 -4.30
CA ASP A 11 15.12 -36.86 -3.40
C ASP A 11 16.11 -35.75 -3.79
N GLU A 12 15.73 -34.89 -4.73
CA GLU A 12 16.33 -33.56 -4.83
C GLU A 12 15.65 -32.69 -3.77
N GLU A 13 16.37 -32.39 -2.69
CA GLU A 13 16.04 -31.25 -1.84
C GLU A 13 15.87 -30.01 -2.74
N PRO A 14 14.85 -29.16 -2.52
CA PRO A 14 14.67 -27.97 -3.34
C PRO A 14 15.92 -27.10 -3.19
N THR A 15 16.71 -27.06 -4.27
CA THR A 15 17.94 -26.28 -4.36
C THR A 15 17.58 -24.80 -4.32
N ASP A 16 18.00 -24.13 -3.25
CA ASP A 16 18.07 -22.67 -3.07
C ASP A 16 16.79 -21.95 -3.54
N ALA A 17 15.74 -22.01 -2.72
CA ALA A 17 14.61 -21.09 -2.86
C ALA A 17 15.18 -19.67 -2.86
N HIS A 18 15.14 -19.00 -4.03
CA HIS A 18 15.59 -17.61 -4.14
C HIS A 18 14.96 -16.81 -3.01
N LEU A 19 15.77 -16.45 -2.01
CA LEU A 19 15.30 -15.72 -0.84
C LEU A 19 14.76 -14.37 -1.33
N VAL A 20 13.45 -14.16 -1.22
CA VAL A 20 12.84 -12.88 -1.58
C VAL A 20 13.18 -11.87 -0.50
N ASP A 21 13.82 -10.77 -0.91
CA ASP A 21 14.14 -9.67 -0.02
C ASP A 21 12.93 -8.72 0.12
N TYR A 22 12.15 -8.90 1.20
CA TYR A 22 11.00 -8.04 1.50
C TYR A 22 11.39 -6.62 1.97
N THR A 23 12.70 -6.36 2.10
CA THR A 23 13.28 -5.03 2.38
C THR A 23 13.71 -4.33 1.09
N TYR A 24 13.30 -4.85 -0.07
CA TYR A 24 13.45 -4.24 -1.37
C TYR A 24 12.10 -3.98 -2.04
N LEU A 25 11.88 -2.74 -2.49
CA LEU A 25 10.74 -2.34 -3.31
C LEU A 25 11.25 -1.82 -4.64
N CYS A 26 10.82 -2.46 -5.74
CA CYS A 26 11.24 -2.10 -7.08
C CYS A 26 10.65 -0.76 -7.56
N PHE A 27 9.41 -0.45 -7.15
CA PHE A 27 8.72 0.76 -7.55
C PHE A 27 8.87 1.86 -6.50
N ASP A 28 9.31 3.06 -6.92
CA ASP A 28 9.55 4.14 -5.96
C ASP A 28 8.26 4.70 -5.34
N TYR A 29 7.11 4.57 -6.02
CA TYR A 29 5.82 4.93 -5.41
C TYR A 29 5.42 3.98 -4.27
N HIS A 30 5.85 2.71 -4.25
CA HIS A 30 5.66 1.84 -3.09
C HIS A 30 6.48 2.31 -1.89
N LYS A 31 7.71 2.82 -2.13
CA LYS A 31 8.52 3.47 -1.08
C LYS A 31 7.87 4.74 -0.57
N ALA A 32 7.25 5.52 -1.47
CA ALA A 32 6.47 6.69 -1.10
C ALA A 32 5.22 6.32 -0.28
N MET A 33 4.50 5.24 -0.61
CA MET A 33 3.39 4.75 0.22
C MET A 33 3.87 4.38 1.61
N LEU A 34 4.93 3.56 1.71
CA LEU A 34 5.49 3.16 3.00
C LEU A 34 5.96 4.37 3.82
N SER A 35 6.62 5.33 3.18
CA SER A 35 7.05 6.58 3.84
C SER A 35 5.85 7.43 4.28
N GLY A 36 4.78 7.48 3.48
CA GLY A 36 3.55 8.19 3.80
C GLY A 36 2.85 7.63 5.04
N LEU A 37 2.93 6.31 5.28
CA LEU A 37 2.40 5.69 6.49
C LEU A 37 3.05 6.21 7.77
N ALA A 38 4.21 6.86 7.70
CA ALA A 38 4.87 7.44 8.87
C ALA A 38 4.06 8.58 9.51
N LEU A 39 3.08 9.13 8.79
CA LEU A 39 2.07 10.05 9.31
C LEU A 39 1.19 9.42 10.41
N LEU A 40 1.11 8.08 10.48
CA LEU A 40 0.37 7.34 11.51
C LEU A 40 1.23 6.99 12.73
N GLY A 41 2.55 7.24 12.67
CA GLY A 41 3.49 7.04 13.76
C GLY A 41 3.43 5.64 14.37
N GLU A 42 3.47 5.58 15.71
CA GLU A 42 3.50 4.33 16.49
C GLU A 42 2.16 3.57 16.48
N SER A 43 1.08 4.16 15.94
CA SER A 43 -0.22 3.47 15.88
C SER A 43 -0.20 2.21 15.00
N LEU A 44 0.76 2.13 14.07
CA LEU A 44 0.97 0.97 13.20
C LEU A 44 1.54 -0.25 13.93
N ASP A 45 2.15 -0.05 15.11
CA ASP A 45 2.70 -1.15 15.91
C ASP A 45 1.64 -1.82 16.79
N SER A 46 0.44 -1.23 16.88
CA SER A 46 -0.65 -1.79 17.65
C SER A 46 -1.13 -3.11 17.04
N PRO A 47 -1.34 -4.18 17.84
CA PRO A 47 -1.96 -5.42 17.34
C PRO A 47 -3.42 -5.22 16.90
N GLU A 48 -4.02 -4.10 17.28
CA GLU A 48 -5.34 -3.70 16.80
C GLU A 48 -5.27 -2.96 15.47
N ALA A 49 -4.09 -2.62 14.94
CA ALA A 49 -3.98 -1.95 13.66
C ALA A 49 -4.48 -2.88 12.53
N ASP A 50 -5.39 -2.36 11.73
CA ASP A 50 -5.94 -3.03 10.55
C ASP A 50 -5.61 -2.19 9.32
N ALA A 51 -5.17 -2.85 8.26
CA ALA A 51 -4.89 -2.28 6.95
C ALA A 51 -5.77 -2.94 5.89
N LEU A 52 -6.21 -2.15 4.91
CA LEU A 52 -6.77 -2.67 3.67
C LEU A 52 -5.89 -2.25 2.51
N VAL A 53 -5.50 -3.19 1.65
CA VAL A 53 -4.86 -2.90 0.36
C VAL A 53 -5.81 -3.33 -0.76
N ILE A 54 -6.26 -2.37 -1.56
CA ILE A 54 -7.06 -2.63 -2.76
C ILE A 54 -6.12 -2.66 -3.96
N GLY A 55 -5.96 -3.85 -4.55
CA GLY A 55 -4.96 -4.16 -5.58
C GLY A 55 -3.74 -4.86 -4.99
N LEU A 56 -3.55 -6.14 -5.29
CA LEU A 56 -2.40 -6.93 -4.81
C LEU A 56 -1.15 -6.68 -5.64
N GLY A 57 -1.31 -6.59 -6.97
CA GLY A 57 -0.19 -6.58 -7.90
C GLY A 57 0.71 -7.80 -7.70
N GLY A 58 2.03 -7.59 -7.62
CA GLY A 58 2.98 -8.66 -7.33
C GLY A 58 3.07 -9.06 -5.85
N GLY A 59 2.33 -8.39 -4.95
CA GLY A 59 2.35 -8.65 -3.50
C GLY A 59 3.50 -8.00 -2.73
N ALA A 60 4.44 -7.34 -3.40
CA ALA A 60 5.63 -6.75 -2.77
C ALA A 60 5.30 -5.76 -1.65
N LEU A 61 4.40 -4.80 -1.89
CA LEU A 61 3.97 -3.84 -0.86
C LEU A 61 3.39 -4.56 0.37
N CYS A 62 2.52 -5.56 0.16
CA CYS A 62 1.89 -6.31 1.25
C CYS A 62 2.92 -7.09 2.08
N MET A 63 3.87 -7.75 1.42
CA MET A 63 4.94 -8.48 2.12
C MET A 63 5.89 -7.54 2.87
N THR A 64 6.22 -6.38 2.30
CA THR A 64 7.01 -5.36 2.98
C THR A 64 6.27 -4.82 4.22
N LEU A 65 4.96 -4.55 4.12
CA LEU A 65 4.15 -4.13 5.27
C LEU A 65 4.14 -5.19 6.37
N ALA A 66 3.90 -6.46 6.03
CA ALA A 66 3.94 -7.58 6.97
C ALA A 66 5.33 -7.75 7.61
N HIS A 67 6.40 -7.44 6.88
CA HIS A 67 7.77 -7.50 7.39
C HIS A 67 8.09 -6.38 8.40
N PHE A 68 7.72 -5.14 8.08
CA PHE A 68 7.98 -3.97 8.96
C PHE A 68 7.03 -3.90 10.17
N PHE A 69 5.81 -4.44 10.03
CA PHE A 69 4.77 -4.39 11.05
C PHE A 69 4.16 -5.79 11.27
N PRO A 70 4.85 -6.70 11.98
CA PRO A 70 4.43 -8.11 12.10
C PRO A 70 3.08 -8.33 12.81
N SER A 71 2.60 -7.35 13.59
CA SER A 71 1.32 -7.36 14.29
C SER A 71 0.16 -6.71 13.50
N LEU A 72 0.45 -6.11 12.34
CA LEU A 72 -0.53 -5.43 11.50
C LEU A 72 -1.41 -6.46 10.78
N ASN A 73 -2.73 -6.39 10.96
CA ASN A 73 -3.67 -7.21 10.21
C ASN A 73 -3.91 -6.57 8.84
N ILE A 74 -3.61 -7.28 7.76
CA ILE A 74 -3.67 -6.78 6.39
C ILE A 74 -4.72 -7.59 5.62
N ASP A 75 -5.84 -6.94 5.32
CA ASP A 75 -6.80 -7.43 4.34
C ASP A 75 -6.36 -6.95 2.94
N VAL A 76 -6.34 -7.83 1.95
CA VAL A 76 -6.06 -7.48 0.56
C VAL A 76 -7.27 -7.82 -0.30
N CYS A 77 -7.75 -6.86 -1.09
CA CYS A 77 -8.79 -7.09 -2.09
C CYS A 77 -8.16 -7.10 -3.49
N GLU A 78 -8.16 -8.24 -4.16
CA GLU A 78 -7.64 -8.41 -5.52
C GLU A 78 -8.75 -8.83 -6.47
N LEU A 79 -8.84 -8.19 -7.63
CA LEU A 79 -9.89 -8.47 -8.60
C LEU A 79 -9.66 -9.78 -9.37
N ASP A 80 -8.40 -10.07 -9.71
CA ASP A 80 -8.04 -11.14 -10.62
C ASP A 80 -7.37 -12.31 -9.87
N PRO A 81 -8.02 -13.48 -9.77
CA PRO A 81 -7.43 -14.63 -9.08
C PRO A 81 -6.11 -15.13 -9.71
N ASN A 82 -5.84 -14.79 -10.98
CA ASN A 82 -4.57 -15.14 -11.60
C ASN A 82 -3.42 -14.27 -11.08
N VAL A 83 -3.70 -13.02 -10.69
CA VAL A 83 -2.70 -12.13 -10.08
C VAL A 83 -2.24 -12.72 -8.75
N LEU A 84 -3.19 -13.17 -7.91
CA LEU A 84 -2.88 -13.89 -6.67
C LEU A 84 -2.05 -15.15 -6.94
N ALA A 85 -2.49 -15.99 -7.88
CA ALA A 85 -1.78 -17.23 -8.21
C ALA A 85 -0.34 -16.98 -8.66
N VAL A 86 -0.11 -15.93 -9.45
CA VAL A 86 1.24 -15.55 -9.90
C VAL A 86 2.07 -15.01 -8.74
N ALA A 87 1.50 -14.15 -7.88
CA ALA A 87 2.19 -13.60 -6.73
C ALA A 87 2.67 -14.72 -5.78
N GLU A 88 1.82 -15.70 -5.48
CA GLU A 88 2.15 -16.85 -4.62
C GLU A 88 3.18 -17.78 -5.27
N SER A 89 3.04 -18.04 -6.57
CA SER A 89 3.89 -19.03 -7.26
C SER A 89 5.27 -18.49 -7.64
N TRP A 90 5.42 -17.18 -7.87
CA TRP A 90 6.62 -16.61 -8.51
C TRP A 90 7.25 -15.43 -7.77
N PHE A 91 6.48 -14.69 -6.97
CA PHE A 91 6.97 -13.47 -6.32
C PHE A 91 7.16 -13.62 -4.81
N GLY A 92 7.00 -14.84 -4.28
CA GLY A 92 7.15 -15.13 -2.87
C GLY A 92 6.12 -14.43 -1.99
N PHE A 93 4.95 -14.08 -2.54
CA PHE A 93 3.83 -13.66 -1.72
C PHE A 93 3.29 -14.86 -0.94
N ALA A 94 2.99 -14.66 0.33
CA ALA A 94 2.44 -15.72 1.18
C ALA A 94 1.39 -15.14 2.12
N GLN A 95 0.20 -15.73 2.09
CA GLN A 95 -0.84 -15.45 3.08
C GLN A 95 -0.44 -16.03 4.45
N GLY A 96 -0.92 -15.41 5.52
CA GLY A 96 -0.63 -15.81 6.90
C GLY A 96 -1.67 -15.27 7.88
N GLU A 97 -1.49 -15.53 9.18
CA GLU A 97 -2.46 -15.12 10.21
C GLU A 97 -2.87 -13.63 10.12
N HIS A 98 -1.90 -12.76 9.83
CA HIS A 98 -2.08 -11.32 9.72
C HIS A 98 -2.13 -10.78 8.28
N LEU A 99 -2.13 -11.63 7.25
CA LEU A 99 -2.16 -11.20 5.85
C LEU A 99 -3.05 -12.14 5.03
N GLN A 100 -4.20 -11.66 4.58
CA GLN A 100 -5.21 -12.47 3.90
C GLN A 100 -5.67 -11.78 2.61
N VAL A 101 -5.84 -12.56 1.55
CA VAL A 101 -6.34 -12.06 0.26
C VAL A 101 -7.77 -12.53 0.04
N GLN A 102 -8.64 -11.59 -0.29
CA GLN A 102 -9.97 -11.85 -0.78
C GLN A 102 -10.06 -11.48 -2.26
N ILE A 103 -10.48 -12.45 -3.08
CA ILE A 103 -10.79 -12.19 -4.48
C ILE A 103 -12.14 -11.47 -4.56
N GLY A 104 -12.14 -10.26 -5.14
CA GLY A 104 -13.33 -9.42 -5.21
C GLY A 104 -13.09 -8.04 -5.82
N ASP A 105 -14.19 -7.35 -6.10
CA ASP A 105 -14.15 -5.97 -6.59
C ASP A 105 -13.96 -4.99 -5.42
N GLY A 106 -12.85 -4.24 -5.46
CA GLY A 106 -12.52 -3.23 -4.47
C GLY A 106 -13.60 -2.14 -4.31
N LEU A 107 -14.38 -1.85 -5.36
CA LEU A 107 -15.50 -0.90 -5.29
C LEU A 107 -16.66 -1.40 -4.43
N LEU A 108 -16.75 -2.71 -4.24
CA LEU A 108 -17.80 -3.38 -3.46
C LEU A 108 -17.32 -3.82 -2.08
N TYR A 109 -16.00 -3.95 -1.87
CA TYR A 109 -15.40 -4.44 -0.63
C TYR A 109 -15.80 -3.63 0.61
N LEU A 110 -16.07 -2.33 0.43
CA LEU A 110 -16.42 -1.40 1.49
C LEU A 110 -17.94 -1.24 1.73
N ASP A 111 -18.76 -2.19 1.26
CA ASP A 111 -20.23 -2.11 1.37
C ASP A 111 -20.89 -3.46 1.75
N PRO A 112 -21.03 -3.77 3.06
CA PRO A 112 -20.42 -3.06 4.19
C PRO A 112 -18.95 -3.45 4.37
N PRO A 113 -18.10 -2.57 4.94
CA PRO A 113 -16.73 -2.93 5.24
C PRO A 113 -16.69 -3.99 6.36
N PRO A 114 -15.80 -4.98 6.30
CA PRO A 114 -15.74 -6.04 7.31
C PRO A 114 -15.25 -5.52 8.67
N ARG A 115 -14.47 -4.42 8.67
CA ARG A 115 -13.97 -3.72 9.85
C ARG A 115 -13.63 -2.26 9.52
N GLN A 116 -13.22 -1.48 10.51
CA GLN A 116 -12.62 -0.17 10.29
C GLN A 116 -11.09 -0.26 10.27
N TYR A 117 -10.46 0.49 9.39
CA TYR A 117 -9.03 0.41 9.11
C TYR A 117 -8.24 1.60 9.65
N SER A 118 -7.06 1.34 10.18
CA SER A 118 -6.05 2.36 10.47
C SER A 118 -5.57 3.01 9.17
N PHE A 119 -5.44 2.23 8.09
CA PHE A 119 -5.22 2.79 6.77
C PHE A 119 -5.78 1.95 5.63
N ILE A 120 -6.10 2.62 4.52
CA ILE A 120 -6.57 1.98 3.29
C ILE A 120 -5.66 2.44 2.14
N VAL A 121 -5.04 1.50 1.43
CA VAL A 121 -4.28 1.76 0.20
C VAL A 121 -5.14 1.43 -1.01
N VAL A 122 -5.19 2.35 -1.97
CA VAL A 122 -5.77 2.14 -3.29
C VAL A 122 -4.64 2.15 -4.33
N ASP A 123 -4.22 0.95 -4.74
CA ASP A 123 -3.18 0.70 -5.73
C ASP A 123 -3.74 -0.13 -6.90
N VAL A 124 -4.73 0.44 -7.58
CA VAL A 124 -5.48 -0.22 -8.66
C VAL A 124 -5.16 0.46 -9.99
N ASP A 125 -4.59 -0.30 -10.93
CA ASP A 125 -4.35 0.19 -12.28
C ASP A 125 -5.60 0.04 -13.18
N ALA A 126 -5.85 1.04 -14.01
CA ALA A 126 -6.86 1.00 -15.04
C ALA A 126 -6.29 0.25 -16.26
N LYS A 127 -6.85 -0.94 -16.52
CA LYS A 127 -6.51 -1.74 -17.70
C LYS A 127 -6.87 -1.04 -19.03
N ASP A 128 -7.66 0.04 -18.99
CA ASP A 128 -8.00 0.85 -20.17
C ASP A 128 -6.98 1.97 -20.41
N THR A 129 -6.08 1.73 -21.35
CA THR A 129 -5.02 2.68 -21.74
C THR A 129 -5.52 3.87 -22.57
N ALA A 130 -6.81 3.89 -22.96
CA ALA A 130 -7.43 5.02 -23.65
C ALA A 130 -7.75 6.19 -22.71
N VAL A 131 -7.82 5.92 -21.40
CA VAL A 131 -8.06 6.95 -20.38
C VAL A 131 -6.72 7.56 -19.96
N GLY A 132 -6.59 8.89 -20.03
CA GLY A 132 -5.34 9.60 -19.71
C GLY A 132 -4.89 9.54 -18.24
N MET A 133 -5.68 8.90 -17.38
CA MET A 133 -5.39 8.59 -15.99
C MET A 133 -5.38 7.06 -15.87
N SER A 134 -4.23 6.49 -15.56
CA SER A 134 -4.06 5.04 -15.44
C SER A 134 -4.34 4.59 -14.01
N CYS A 135 -3.95 5.36 -12.99
CA CYS A 135 -4.17 4.96 -11.60
C CYS A 135 -4.72 6.14 -10.77
N PRO A 136 -5.80 5.96 -9.98
CA PRO A 136 -6.74 4.84 -10.05
C PRO A 136 -7.82 5.08 -11.14
N PRO A 137 -8.62 4.05 -11.54
CA PRO A 137 -9.80 4.26 -12.37
C PRO A 137 -10.77 5.29 -11.78
N GLU A 138 -11.52 6.02 -12.62
CA GLU A 138 -12.40 7.12 -12.16
C GLU A 138 -13.39 6.72 -11.06
N ALA A 139 -13.85 5.46 -11.05
CA ALA A 139 -14.75 4.95 -10.03
C ALA A 139 -14.17 4.99 -8.60
N PHE A 140 -12.85 4.85 -8.45
CA PHE A 140 -12.15 4.87 -7.16
C PHE A 140 -11.91 6.29 -6.62
N VAL A 141 -12.18 7.32 -7.43
CA VAL A 141 -12.19 8.74 -7.00
C VAL A 141 -13.58 9.36 -7.09
N ALA A 142 -14.61 8.54 -7.35
CA ALA A 142 -15.99 8.98 -7.35
C ALA A 142 -16.48 9.23 -5.91
N PRO A 143 -17.31 10.26 -5.67
CA PRO A 143 -17.81 10.59 -4.33
C PRO A 143 -18.46 9.40 -3.59
N ALA A 144 -19.20 8.56 -4.32
CA ALA A 144 -19.85 7.39 -3.74
C ALA A 144 -18.86 6.36 -3.16
N PHE A 145 -17.72 6.16 -3.82
CA PHE A 145 -16.67 5.28 -3.31
C PHE A 145 -15.87 5.95 -2.19
N LEU A 146 -15.46 7.22 -2.41
CA LEU A 146 -14.66 7.96 -1.43
C LEU A 146 -15.40 8.10 -0.09
N GLY A 147 -16.72 8.30 -0.09
CA GLY A 147 -17.52 8.35 1.13
C GLY A 147 -17.54 7.01 1.89
N LYS A 148 -17.64 5.88 1.19
CA LYS A 148 -17.53 4.54 1.80
C LYS A 148 -16.14 4.31 2.38
N LEU A 149 -15.11 4.68 1.63
CA LEU A 149 -13.71 4.58 2.06
C LEU A 149 -13.46 5.41 3.31
N LYS A 150 -13.88 6.68 3.32
CA LYS A 150 -13.78 7.55 4.49
C LYS A 150 -14.51 6.98 5.71
N ALA A 151 -15.71 6.42 5.53
CA ALA A 151 -16.48 5.80 6.61
C ALA A 151 -15.85 4.50 7.16
N ALA A 152 -15.06 3.82 6.34
CA ALA A 152 -14.31 2.62 6.74
C ALA A 152 -12.98 2.93 7.44
N LEU A 153 -12.54 4.19 7.51
CA LEU A 153 -11.38 4.58 8.29
C LEU A 153 -11.73 4.72 9.78
N ARG A 154 -10.79 4.32 10.64
CA ARG A 154 -10.83 4.64 12.06
C ARG A 154 -10.56 6.14 12.30
N PRO A 155 -10.96 6.68 13.46
CA PRO A 155 -10.48 8.00 13.90
C PRO A 155 -8.94 8.03 13.89
N GLY A 156 -8.36 9.08 13.31
CA GLY A 156 -6.91 9.19 13.10
C GLY A 156 -6.33 8.30 11.99
N GLY A 157 -7.16 7.54 11.26
CA GLY A 157 -6.72 6.73 10.13
C GLY A 157 -6.46 7.53 8.86
N MET A 158 -6.02 6.86 7.80
CA MET A 158 -5.62 7.53 6.55
C MET A 158 -5.86 6.68 5.30
N ALA A 159 -6.24 7.33 4.21
CA ALA A 159 -6.26 6.72 2.88
C ALA A 159 -4.99 7.08 2.10
N LEU A 160 -4.44 6.15 1.32
CA LEU A 160 -3.34 6.39 0.40
C LEU A 160 -3.76 5.98 -1.00
N PHE A 161 -3.51 6.83 -1.98
CA PHE A 161 -3.81 6.56 -3.38
C PHE A 161 -2.53 6.62 -4.19
N ASN A 162 -2.29 5.61 -5.01
CA ASN A 162 -1.41 5.76 -6.16
C ASN A 162 -2.14 6.58 -7.22
N VAL A 163 -1.64 7.77 -7.56
CA VAL A 163 -2.21 8.59 -8.64
C VAL A 163 -1.20 8.68 -9.78
N ALA A 164 -1.43 7.89 -10.83
CA ALA A 164 -0.65 7.91 -12.07
C ALA A 164 -1.43 8.65 -13.16
N ALA A 165 -1.12 9.93 -13.34
CA ALA A 165 -1.80 10.80 -14.29
C ALA A 165 -0.81 11.43 -15.26
N ARG A 166 -1.06 11.30 -16.57
CA ARG A 166 -0.18 11.86 -17.62
C ARG A 166 -0.31 13.37 -17.78
N SER A 167 -1.33 13.98 -17.19
CA SER A 167 -1.52 15.44 -17.21
C SER A 167 -1.78 15.98 -15.80
N GLN A 168 -1.26 17.19 -15.57
CA GLN A 168 -1.46 17.91 -14.31
C GLN A 168 -2.95 18.14 -14.01
N ALA A 169 -3.78 18.39 -15.03
CA ALA A 169 -5.21 18.60 -14.87
C ALA A 169 -5.95 17.34 -14.37
N LEU A 170 -5.54 16.15 -14.83
CA LEU A 170 -6.11 14.88 -14.35
C LEU A 170 -5.69 14.61 -12.91
N TYR A 171 -4.42 14.83 -12.58
CA TYR A 171 -3.94 14.74 -11.20
C TYR A 171 -4.73 15.69 -10.27
N GLU A 172 -4.90 16.95 -10.67
CA GLU A 172 -5.66 17.93 -9.91
C GLU A 172 -7.14 17.57 -9.76
N LYS A 173 -7.75 16.95 -10.78
CA LYS A 173 -9.12 16.41 -10.69
C LYS A 173 -9.23 15.35 -9.59
N ALA A 174 -8.30 14.39 -9.53
CA ALA A 174 -8.27 13.37 -8.49
C ALA A 174 -8.05 14.00 -7.10
N CYS A 175 -7.08 14.89 -6.95
CA CYS A 175 -6.86 15.61 -5.70
C CYS A 175 -8.07 16.45 -5.28
N SER A 176 -8.79 17.07 -6.22
CA SER A 176 -10.00 17.86 -5.91
C SER A 176 -11.13 16.98 -5.37
N ALA A 177 -11.34 15.79 -5.95
CA ALA A 177 -12.30 14.82 -5.43
C ALA A 177 -11.94 14.39 -4.00
N LEU A 178 -10.66 14.06 -3.75
CA LEU A 178 -10.17 13.73 -2.42
C LEU A 178 -10.34 14.89 -1.44
N ARG A 179 -10.00 16.14 -1.81
CA ARG A 179 -10.21 17.31 -0.94
C ARG A 179 -11.67 17.54 -0.59
N THR A 180 -12.57 17.27 -1.53
CA THR A 180 -14.01 17.44 -1.33
C THR A 180 -14.54 16.44 -0.31
N GLU A 181 -14.12 15.17 -0.40
CA GLU A 181 -14.56 14.15 0.55
C GLU A 181 -13.85 14.27 1.91
N PHE A 182 -12.55 14.61 1.93
CA PHE A 182 -11.71 14.74 3.13
C PHE A 182 -11.60 16.19 3.61
N ASP A 183 -12.72 16.93 3.55
CA ASP A 183 -12.82 18.38 3.80
C ASP A 183 -12.42 18.84 5.22
N GLN A 184 -12.50 17.94 6.20
CA GLN A 184 -12.16 18.16 7.62
C GLN A 184 -10.72 17.77 7.99
N GLY A 185 -9.98 17.16 7.05
CA GLY A 185 -8.59 16.76 7.27
C GLY A 185 -7.63 17.42 6.31
N ALA A 186 -6.59 16.68 5.94
CA ALA A 186 -5.51 17.18 5.10
C ALA A 186 -5.17 16.19 3.99
N LEU A 187 -4.65 16.75 2.89
CA LEU A 187 -3.99 15.97 1.86
C LEU A 187 -2.49 16.18 1.92
N TYR A 188 -1.75 15.08 1.89
CA TYR A 188 -0.30 15.06 1.74
C TYR A 188 0.05 14.37 0.44
N THR A 189 1.12 14.81 -0.19
CA THR A 189 1.57 14.26 -1.47
C THR A 189 3.04 13.92 -1.38
N LEU A 190 3.39 12.73 -1.85
CA LEU A 190 4.76 12.29 -2.03
C LEU A 190 4.99 12.04 -3.51
N ARG A 191 6.02 12.67 -4.05
CA ARG A 191 6.45 12.49 -5.43
C ARG A 191 7.82 11.79 -5.42
N PRO A 192 7.90 10.52 -5.88
CA PRO A 192 9.17 9.80 -5.87
C PRO A 192 10.27 10.47 -6.70
N SER A 193 9.93 10.96 -7.89
CA SER A 193 10.84 11.76 -8.71
C SER A 193 10.08 12.71 -9.66
N ASP A 194 10.79 13.68 -10.21
CA ASP A 194 10.22 14.66 -11.15
C ASP A 194 9.81 14.06 -12.50
N ASP A 195 10.37 12.91 -12.86
CA ASP A 195 10.06 12.18 -14.08
C ASP A 195 8.99 11.10 -13.86
N ASP A 196 8.65 10.82 -12.58
CA ASP A 196 7.60 9.85 -12.25
C ASP A 196 6.20 10.47 -12.46
N VAL A 197 5.35 9.67 -13.12
CA VAL A 197 3.93 9.96 -13.30
C VAL A 197 3.11 9.55 -12.08
N ASN A 198 3.63 8.61 -11.27
CA ASN A 198 3.04 8.17 -10.03
C ASN A 198 3.29 9.21 -8.93
N ARG A 199 2.22 9.60 -8.25
CA ARG A 199 2.25 10.43 -7.05
C ARG A 199 1.40 9.76 -5.99
N VAL A 200 1.95 9.62 -4.80
CA VAL A 200 1.17 9.10 -3.67
C VAL A 200 0.43 10.26 -3.03
N VAL A 201 -0.89 10.14 -2.92
CA VAL A 201 -1.75 11.10 -2.24
C VAL A 201 -2.30 10.45 -0.98
N CYS A 202 -1.92 10.99 0.17
CA CYS A 202 -2.43 10.60 1.48
C CYS A 202 -3.57 11.53 1.88
N ALA A 203 -4.70 10.99 2.34
CA ALA A 203 -5.86 11.76 2.77
C ALA A 203 -6.27 11.35 4.19
N THR A 204 -6.34 12.32 5.11
CA THR A 204 -6.80 12.10 6.49
C THR A 204 -8.24 12.61 6.65
N PRO A 205 -9.13 11.89 7.36
CA PRO A 205 -10.51 12.33 7.57
C PRO A 205 -10.62 13.52 8.54
N GLU A 206 -9.61 13.68 9.39
CA GLU A 206 -9.52 14.72 10.42
C GLU A 206 -8.16 15.41 10.32
N ALA A 207 -8.10 16.67 10.76
CA ALA A 207 -6.85 17.42 10.82
C ALA A 207 -5.98 16.82 11.93
N VAL A 208 -4.94 16.12 11.53
CA VAL A 208 -3.95 15.59 12.46
C VAL A 208 -2.94 16.73 12.77
N GLY A 209 -2.44 16.79 14.00
CA GLY A 209 -1.74 17.98 14.52
C GLY A 209 -0.52 18.35 13.66
N ALA A 210 -0.39 19.63 13.26
CA ALA A 210 0.60 20.08 12.27
C ALA A 210 2.05 19.60 12.50
N ALA A 211 2.46 19.42 13.76
CA ALA A 211 3.80 18.93 14.12
C ALA A 211 4.04 17.44 13.75
N GLN A 212 2.98 16.64 13.58
CA GLN A 212 3.05 15.22 13.23
C GLN A 212 3.30 14.97 11.72
N HIS A 213 3.34 16.04 10.91
CA HIS A 213 3.40 15.93 9.45
C HIS A 213 4.55 16.72 8.83
N GLU A 214 5.56 17.07 9.62
CA GLU A 214 6.80 17.61 9.10
C GLU A 214 7.72 16.47 8.65
N PRO A 215 8.49 16.64 7.57
CA PRO A 215 9.46 15.62 7.12
C PRO A 215 10.41 15.13 8.22
N ALA A 216 10.75 15.99 9.20
CA ALA A 216 11.59 15.60 10.33
C ALA A 216 10.92 14.53 11.22
N GLU A 217 9.61 14.65 11.46
CA GLU A 217 8.87 13.70 12.27
C GLU A 217 8.65 12.37 11.52
N LEU A 218 8.35 12.44 10.22
CA LEU A 218 8.28 11.21 9.40
C LEU A 218 9.61 10.46 9.42
N LYS A 219 10.74 11.17 9.27
CA LYS A 219 12.08 10.58 9.36
C LYS A 219 12.30 9.94 10.72
N ARG A 220 11.86 10.57 11.82
CA ARG A 220 11.97 9.99 13.17
C ARG A 220 11.21 8.66 13.27
N CYS A 221 9.96 8.62 12.80
CA CYS A 221 9.14 7.40 12.78
C CYS A 221 9.79 6.31 11.91
N ILE A 222 10.21 6.67 10.68
CA ILE A 222 10.89 5.74 9.76
C ILE A 222 12.17 5.20 10.37
N SER A 223 13.03 6.03 10.96
CA SER A 223 14.25 5.58 11.64
C SER A 223 13.93 4.56 12.73
N ALA A 224 12.87 4.76 13.52
CA ALA A 224 12.46 3.79 14.54
C ALA A 224 12.03 2.44 13.93
N TRP A 225 11.40 2.46 12.75
CA TRP A 225 11.04 1.24 12.01
C TRP A 225 12.27 0.52 11.45
N LEU A 226 13.21 1.28 10.89
CA LEU A 226 14.45 0.76 10.35
C LEU A 226 15.33 0.14 11.46
N ASP A 227 15.44 0.81 12.61
CA ASP A 227 16.29 0.36 13.73
C ASP A 227 15.84 -0.97 14.34
N ARG A 228 14.55 -1.29 14.29
CA ARG A 228 13.98 -2.53 14.84
C ARG A 228 13.79 -3.65 13.81
N THR A 229 13.98 -3.36 12.53
CA THR A 229 13.79 -4.33 11.44
C THR A 229 15.16 -4.86 11.00
N PRO A 230 15.44 -6.17 11.11
CA PRO A 230 16.72 -6.73 10.70
C PRO A 230 16.97 -6.54 9.20
N MET A 231 17.94 -5.71 8.83
CA MET A 231 18.29 -5.38 7.44
C MET A 231 19.80 -5.39 7.22
N GLN A 232 20.23 -5.55 5.97
CA GLN A 232 21.65 -5.56 5.59
C GLN A 232 22.29 -4.16 5.66
N THR A 233 21.51 -3.12 5.38
CA THR A 233 21.89 -1.71 5.50
C THR A 233 20.79 -0.96 6.26
N HIS A 234 21.08 0.25 6.76
CA HIS A 234 20.15 0.97 7.63
C HIS A 234 18.88 1.44 6.91
N ASP A 235 18.99 1.90 5.66
CA ASP A 235 17.84 2.34 4.85
C ASP A 235 17.97 1.84 3.40
N PRO A 236 17.80 0.52 3.14
CA PRO A 236 17.93 -0.04 1.80
C PRO A 236 16.84 0.46 0.84
N LEU A 237 15.73 0.95 1.40
CA LEU A 237 14.57 1.43 0.66
C LEU A 237 14.63 2.94 0.37
N GLY A 238 15.57 3.69 0.96
CA GLY A 238 15.65 5.15 0.79
C GLY A 238 14.42 5.89 1.36
N LEU A 239 13.77 5.35 2.39
CA LEU A 239 12.56 5.92 2.98
C LEU A 239 12.82 7.28 3.63
N LEU A 240 14.02 7.49 4.20
CA LEU A 240 14.38 8.77 4.80
C LEU A 240 14.51 9.88 3.77
N GLU A 241 15.05 9.56 2.59
CA GLU A 241 15.09 10.51 1.47
C GLU A 241 13.67 10.78 0.97
N MET A 242 12.88 9.72 0.76
CA MET A 242 11.50 9.80 0.30
C MET A 242 10.62 10.66 1.23
N ALA A 243 10.76 10.53 2.55
CA ALA A 243 10.05 11.36 3.53
C ALA A 243 10.34 12.87 3.38
N SER A 244 11.49 13.24 2.81
CA SER A 244 11.82 14.64 2.51
C SER A 244 10.97 15.23 1.39
N GLN A 245 10.36 14.38 0.56
CA GLN A 245 9.49 14.78 -0.54
C GLN A 245 8.04 15.04 -0.10
N LEU A 246 7.74 14.89 1.19
CA LEU A 246 6.39 15.11 1.71
C LEU A 246 6.02 16.59 1.55
N VAL A 247 4.94 16.82 0.82
CA VAL A 247 4.34 18.15 0.67
C VAL A 247 2.92 18.09 1.19
N VAL A 248 2.55 19.01 2.08
CA VAL A 248 1.13 19.27 2.38
C VAL A 248 0.54 19.93 1.15
N ALA A 249 -0.48 19.33 0.55
CA ALA A 249 -1.16 19.90 -0.60
C ALA A 249 -2.02 21.09 -0.14
N SER A 250 -1.36 22.21 0.10
CA SER A 250 -1.98 23.47 0.52
C SER A 250 -2.87 24.02 -0.60
N GLY A 251 -4.12 24.38 -0.26
CA GLY A 251 -5.02 25.12 -1.14
C GLY A 251 -6.46 24.59 -1.21
N ARG A 252 -7.39 25.42 -0.71
CA ARG A 252 -8.60 25.76 -1.45
C ARG A 252 -8.25 26.86 -2.45
#